data_AF-A0A7J9YB01-F1
#
_entry.id   AF-A0A7J9YB01-F1
#
_cell.length_a   1.000
_cell.length_b   1.000
_cell.length_c   1.000
_cell.angle_alpha   90.00
_cell.angle_beta   90.00
_cell.angle_gamma   90.00
#
_symmetry.space_group_name_H-M   'P 1'
#
loop_
_entity.id
_entity.type
_entity.pdbx_description
1 polymer ?
#
loop_
_entity_poly.entity_id
_entity_poly.type
_entity_poly.pdbx_seq_one_letter_code
_entity_poly.pdbx_strand_id
1 'polypeptide(L)'
;MAKLAKLSAIAAFAVVAALFGVALSASAGHVTPTVLSGNPSCEGGIKIEPVVSGTYDGVTITVHGSTFDFTTTGDTVVTSVIVKGGPNANLYTYNPAATSDTGLQAPANPKNDRPYGLSHLCFFTDEDDKGEPTDPKDPTTAPDPKNP
;
A
#
# COMPACT_ATOMS: atom_id res chain seq x y z
N MET A 1 -31.11 11.77 77.87
CA MET A 1 -29.86 12.52 77.59
C MET A 1 -29.70 12.68 76.08
N ALA A 2 -29.11 13.78 75.65
CA ALA A 2 -29.30 14.46 74.37
C ALA A 2 -28.39 13.99 73.20
N LYS A 3 -28.90 14.21 71.95
CA LYS A 3 -28.26 14.75 70.71
C LYS A 3 -27.03 14.00 70.12
N LEU A 4 -26.69 13.98 68.81
CA LEU A 4 -27.12 14.64 67.56
C LEU A 4 -26.55 13.82 66.36
N ALA A 5 -27.17 13.95 65.17
CA ALA A 5 -26.78 13.31 63.89
C ALA A 5 -25.46 13.83 63.26
N LYS A 6 -24.92 13.10 62.27
CA LYS A 6 -24.11 13.62 61.12
C LYS A 6 -24.13 12.66 59.91
N LEU A 7 -24.00 13.27 58.73
CA LEU A 7 -24.41 12.84 57.38
C LEU A 7 -23.40 12.00 56.55
N SER A 8 -23.95 11.39 55.48
CA SER A 8 -23.43 11.20 54.10
C SER A 8 -22.20 10.31 53.83
N ALA A 9 -22.33 9.33 52.92
CA ALA A 9 -22.21 9.51 51.47
C ALA A 9 -22.34 8.18 50.70
N ILE A 10 -22.91 8.25 49.50
CA ILE A 10 -23.10 7.19 48.50
C ILE A 10 -21.76 6.91 47.79
N ALA A 11 -21.45 5.65 47.49
CA ALA A 11 -20.51 5.31 46.42
C ALA A 11 -20.92 3.99 45.74
N ALA A 12 -21.33 4.13 44.48
CA ALA A 12 -21.75 3.07 43.58
C ALA A 12 -20.61 2.08 43.31
N PHE A 13 -20.92 0.77 43.28
CA PHE A 13 -20.02 -0.24 42.73
C PHE A 13 -20.46 -0.59 41.31
N ALA A 14 -19.49 -0.49 40.41
CA ALA A 14 -19.61 -0.42 38.97
C ALA A 14 -20.20 -1.67 38.30
N VAL A 15 -21.05 -1.44 37.31
CA VAL A 15 -21.41 -2.43 36.28
C VAL A 15 -20.21 -2.55 35.33
N VAL A 16 -19.48 -3.67 35.41
CA VAL A 16 -18.42 -3.99 34.44
C VAL A 16 -19.08 -4.59 33.20
N ALA A 17 -19.31 -3.75 32.19
CA ALA A 17 -19.66 -4.21 30.85
C ALA A 17 -18.40 -4.76 30.18
N ALA A 18 -18.28 -6.09 30.11
CA ALA A 18 -17.27 -6.77 29.32
C ALA A 18 -17.59 -6.58 27.82
N LEU A 19 -17.04 -5.52 27.23
CA LEU A 19 -16.95 -5.36 25.77
C LEU A 19 -15.95 -6.41 25.25
N PHE A 20 -16.47 -7.56 24.83
CA PHE A 20 -15.72 -8.52 24.03
C PHE A 20 -15.41 -7.86 22.68
N GLY A 21 -14.22 -7.27 22.57
CA GLY A 21 -13.65 -6.86 21.30
C GLY A 21 -13.37 -8.10 20.46
N VAL A 22 -14.30 -8.45 19.57
CA VAL A 22 -14.03 -9.36 18.47
C VAL A 22 -12.98 -8.70 17.58
N ALA A 23 -11.73 -9.08 17.74
CA ALA A 23 -10.69 -8.78 16.76
C ALA A 23 -11.08 -9.52 15.47
N LEU A 24 -11.70 -8.79 14.53
CA LEU A 24 -11.84 -9.25 13.16
C LEU A 24 -10.41 -9.40 12.63
N SER A 25 -9.94 -10.63 12.47
CA SER A 25 -8.71 -10.89 11.73
C SER A 25 -8.93 -10.39 10.31
N ALA A 26 -8.31 -9.27 9.96
CA ALA A 26 -8.23 -8.85 8.57
C ALA A 26 -7.49 -9.93 7.80
N SER A 27 -8.16 -10.60 6.86
CA SER A 27 -7.49 -11.45 5.89
C SER A 27 -6.75 -10.54 4.91
N ALA A 28 -5.43 -10.44 5.04
CA ALA A 28 -4.60 -9.83 4.02
C ALA A 28 -4.73 -10.67 2.74
N GLY A 29 -5.21 -10.05 1.65
CA GLY A 29 -5.19 -10.67 0.32
C GLY A 29 -3.75 -10.73 -0.17
N HIS A 30 -2.99 -11.71 0.26
CA HIS A 30 -1.55 -11.75 -0.01
C HIS A 30 -1.27 -12.05 -1.49
N VAL A 31 -0.85 -11.02 -2.24
CA VAL A 31 -0.26 -11.20 -3.57
C VAL A 31 1.16 -11.73 -3.41
N THR A 32 1.43 -12.90 -3.99
CA THR A 32 2.79 -13.45 -4.01
C THR A 32 3.64 -12.64 -5.00
N PRO A 33 4.73 -12.00 -4.56
CA PRO A 33 5.56 -11.21 -5.47
C PRO A 33 6.40 -12.11 -6.37
N THR A 34 6.71 -11.59 -7.56
CA THR A 34 7.80 -12.11 -8.39
C THR A 34 9.10 -11.43 -7.98
N VAL A 35 10.13 -12.20 -7.62
CA VAL A 35 11.45 -11.63 -7.32
C VAL A 35 12.14 -11.26 -8.63
N LEU A 36 12.51 -9.99 -8.77
CA LEU A 36 13.29 -9.48 -9.89
C LEU A 36 14.77 -9.41 -9.50
N SER A 37 15.62 -9.88 -10.40
CA SER A 37 17.08 -9.71 -10.27
C SER A 37 17.45 -8.24 -10.44
N GLY A 38 18.26 -7.70 -9.53
CA GLY A 38 18.65 -6.30 -9.56
C GLY A 38 17.54 -5.35 -9.12
N ASN A 39 17.78 -4.07 -9.37
CA ASN A 39 16.88 -2.97 -8.99
C ASN A 39 16.39 -2.27 -10.27
N PRO A 40 15.28 -2.72 -10.88
CA PRO A 40 14.78 -2.16 -12.15
C PRO A 40 14.41 -0.67 -12.03
N SER A 41 14.35 0.04 -13.15
CA SER A 41 13.98 1.46 -13.20
C SER A 41 12.60 1.73 -12.58
N CYS A 42 12.40 2.97 -12.15
CA CYS A 42 11.12 3.51 -11.66
C CYS A 42 10.48 4.46 -12.69
N GLU A 43 10.96 4.42 -13.94
CA GLU A 43 10.49 5.30 -15.00
C GLU A 43 9.02 5.03 -15.31
N GLY A 44 8.23 6.09 -15.39
CA GLY A 44 6.78 5.99 -15.58
C GLY A 44 6.00 5.56 -14.34
N GLY A 45 6.60 5.61 -13.14
CA GLY A 45 5.88 5.33 -11.90
C GLY A 45 6.16 6.35 -10.81
N ILE A 46 5.35 6.32 -9.75
CA ILE A 46 5.51 7.14 -8.56
C ILE A 46 6.66 6.57 -7.73
N LYS A 47 7.82 7.25 -7.77
CA LYS A 47 9.01 6.89 -7.00
C LYS A 47 8.93 7.45 -5.58
N ILE A 48 9.03 6.57 -4.58
CA ILE A 48 9.08 6.95 -3.16
C ILE A 48 10.45 6.61 -2.57
N GLU A 49 11.21 7.66 -2.24
CA GLU A 49 12.52 7.60 -1.59
C GLU A 49 12.76 8.93 -0.83
N PRO A 50 13.04 8.92 0.49
CA PRO A 50 13.11 7.75 1.37
C PRO A 50 11.74 7.08 1.60
N VAL A 51 11.73 5.80 1.95
CA VAL A 51 10.49 5.06 2.24
C VAL A 51 9.97 5.44 3.62
N VAL A 52 9.03 6.38 3.65
CA VAL A 52 8.37 6.87 4.88
C VAL A 52 6.86 6.96 4.67
N SER A 53 6.09 6.70 5.73
CA SER A 53 4.62 6.82 5.69
C SER A 53 4.19 8.20 5.19
N GLY A 54 3.19 8.24 4.32
CA GLY A 54 2.73 9.49 3.69
C GLY A 54 1.83 9.21 2.49
N THR A 55 1.37 10.29 1.87
CA THR A 55 0.56 10.24 0.64
C THR A 55 1.34 10.85 -0.51
N TYR A 56 1.40 10.13 -1.63
CA TYR A 56 2.17 10.45 -2.82
C TYR A 56 1.27 10.19 -4.03
N ASP A 57 0.89 11.25 -4.74
CA ASP A 57 0.09 11.18 -5.98
C ASP A 57 -1.11 10.22 -5.88
N GLY A 58 -1.92 10.38 -4.82
CA GLY A 58 -3.13 9.58 -4.59
C GLY A 58 -2.89 8.21 -3.92
N VAL A 59 -1.63 7.80 -3.74
CA VAL A 59 -1.24 6.57 -3.02
C VAL A 59 -0.79 6.93 -1.60
N THR A 60 -1.49 6.43 -0.59
CA THR A 60 -1.09 6.51 0.82
C THR A 60 -0.37 5.25 1.23
N ILE A 61 0.82 5.37 1.80
CA ILE A 61 1.56 4.24 2.39
C ILE A 61 1.70 4.38 3.90
N THR A 62 1.64 3.24 4.60
CA THR A 62 1.93 3.14 6.04
C THR A 62 3.04 2.12 6.25
N VAL A 63 4.19 2.58 6.74
CA VAL A 63 5.38 1.74 6.96
C VAL A 63 5.34 1.10 8.35
N HIS A 64 5.61 -0.21 8.41
CA HIS A 64 5.63 -1.06 9.59
C HIS A 64 6.99 -1.78 9.71
N GLY A 65 8.07 -1.02 9.90
CA GLY A 65 9.42 -1.57 9.95
C GLY A 65 9.91 -1.99 8.57
N SER A 66 9.97 -3.30 8.30
CA SER A 66 10.40 -3.84 7.00
C SER A 66 9.26 -4.14 6.02
N THR A 67 8.01 -3.92 6.45
CA THR A 67 6.81 -4.04 5.61
C THR A 67 6.13 -2.70 5.48
N PHE A 68 5.22 -2.56 4.53
CA PHE A 68 4.30 -1.43 4.44
C PHE A 68 2.96 -1.86 3.84
N ASP A 69 1.96 -1.06 4.09
CA ASP A 69 0.62 -1.15 3.51
C ASP A 69 0.41 0.03 2.57
N PHE A 70 -0.44 -0.12 1.55
CA PHE A 70 -0.91 1.01 0.75
C PHE A 70 -2.42 1.03 0.62
N THR A 71 -2.95 2.24 0.45
CA THR A 71 -4.31 2.51 0.00
C THR A 71 -4.29 3.63 -1.05
N THR A 72 -5.27 3.67 -1.94
CA THR A 72 -5.45 4.77 -2.90
C THR A 72 -6.69 5.58 -2.57
N THR A 73 -6.73 6.81 -3.09
CA THR A 73 -7.89 7.72 -2.99
C THR A 73 -8.31 8.21 -4.37
N GLY A 74 -9.59 8.55 -4.52
CA GLY A 74 -10.11 9.02 -5.81
C GLY A 74 -10.22 7.89 -6.83
N ASP A 75 -9.82 8.18 -8.07
CA ASP A 75 -9.88 7.24 -9.20
C ASP A 75 -8.56 6.47 -9.41
N THR A 76 -7.51 6.76 -8.63
CA THR A 76 -6.21 6.09 -8.72
C THR A 76 -6.32 4.61 -8.35
N VAL A 77 -5.91 3.72 -9.26
CA VAL A 77 -5.76 2.29 -8.98
C VAL A 77 -4.34 1.83 -9.32
N VAL A 78 -3.78 0.94 -8.49
CA VAL A 78 -2.41 0.44 -8.65
C VAL A 78 -2.42 -0.84 -9.48
N THR A 79 -1.63 -0.87 -10.54
CA THR A 79 -1.45 -2.04 -11.41
C THR A 79 -0.23 -2.86 -11.01
N SER A 80 0.82 -2.22 -10.51
CA SER A 80 1.96 -2.91 -9.91
C SER A 80 2.76 -2.09 -8.91
N VAL A 81 3.50 -2.79 -8.04
CA VAL A 81 4.42 -2.19 -7.08
C VAL A 81 5.76 -2.90 -7.13
N ILE A 82 6.84 -2.15 -7.31
CA ILE A 82 8.21 -2.66 -7.15
C ILE A 82 8.73 -2.22 -5.79
N VAL A 83 9.04 -3.20 -4.93
CA VAL A 83 9.58 -3.00 -3.59
C VAL A 83 11.06 -3.39 -3.58
N LYS A 84 11.94 -2.41 -3.48
CA LYS A 84 13.40 -2.60 -3.53
C LYS A 84 14.00 -2.73 -2.14
N GLY A 85 14.96 -3.64 -2.00
CA GLY A 85 15.78 -3.80 -0.81
C GLY A 85 16.90 -4.81 -1.06
N GLY A 86 18.11 -4.51 -0.57
CA GLY A 86 19.29 -5.32 -0.89
C GLY A 86 19.61 -5.33 -2.39
N PRO A 87 20.04 -6.48 -2.95
CA PRO A 87 20.48 -6.56 -4.35
C PRO A 87 19.34 -6.75 -5.37
N ASN A 88 18.11 -7.01 -4.93
CA ASN A 88 16.98 -7.44 -5.76
C ASN A 88 15.71 -6.64 -5.42
N ALA A 89 14.63 -6.88 -6.16
CA ALA A 89 13.32 -6.29 -5.88
C ALA A 89 12.19 -7.34 -5.87
N ASN A 90 11.11 -7.06 -5.15
CA ASN A 90 9.85 -7.78 -5.28
C ASN A 90 8.92 -6.99 -6.21
N LEU A 91 8.31 -7.65 -7.19
CA LEU A 91 7.25 -7.10 -8.03
C LEU A 91 5.91 -7.70 -7.61
N TYR A 92 5.00 -6.85 -7.19
CA TYR A 92 3.59 -7.16 -6.94
C TYR A 92 2.79 -6.68 -8.15
N THR A 93 1.96 -7.54 -8.72
CA THR A 93 1.12 -7.21 -9.89
C THR A 93 -0.33 -7.49 -9.55
N TYR A 94 -1.21 -6.58 -9.92
CA TYR A 94 -2.63 -6.59 -9.57
C TYR A 94 -3.47 -6.69 -10.85
N ASN A 95 -4.25 -7.76 -10.98
CA ASN A 95 -5.24 -7.91 -12.04
C ASN A 95 -6.53 -8.55 -11.46
N PRO A 96 -7.62 -7.78 -11.26
CA PRO A 96 -7.75 -6.36 -11.60
C PRO A 96 -6.82 -5.46 -10.76
N ALA A 97 -6.62 -4.22 -11.21
CA ALA A 97 -5.87 -3.20 -10.45
C ALA A 97 -6.44 -3.03 -9.04
N ALA A 98 -5.58 -2.71 -8.07
CA ALA A 98 -5.92 -2.69 -6.65
C ALA A 98 -5.94 -1.27 -6.08
N THR A 99 -6.86 -1.03 -5.15
CA THR A 99 -6.92 0.21 -4.37
C THR A 99 -6.25 0.09 -2.99
N SER A 100 -5.83 -1.12 -2.61
CA SER A 100 -5.10 -1.35 -1.37
C SER A 100 -4.42 -2.71 -1.36
N ASP A 101 -3.32 -2.81 -0.63
CA ASP A 101 -2.70 -4.07 -0.22
C ASP A 101 -1.91 -3.87 1.07
N THR A 102 -1.58 -4.95 1.76
CA THR A 102 -0.97 -4.93 3.10
C THR A 102 0.21 -5.88 3.19
N GLY A 103 1.19 -5.55 4.03
CA GLY A 103 2.32 -6.42 4.33
C GLY A 103 3.32 -6.58 3.17
N LEU A 104 3.35 -5.62 2.23
CA LEU A 104 4.34 -5.62 1.14
C LEU A 104 5.74 -5.47 1.73
N GLN A 105 6.71 -6.17 1.15
CA GLN A 105 8.07 -6.23 1.67
C GLN A 105 9.11 -6.34 0.55
N ALA A 106 10.35 -5.96 0.87
CA ALA A 106 11.48 -6.25 0.02
C ALA A 106 11.79 -7.77 -0.01
N PRO A 107 12.62 -8.24 -0.95
CA PRO A 107 13.04 -9.63 -1.00
C PRO A 107 13.64 -10.13 0.31
N ALA A 108 13.50 -11.42 0.58
CA ALA A 108 14.17 -12.06 1.70
C ALA A 108 15.69 -12.07 1.49
N ASN A 109 16.43 -11.80 2.56
CA ASN A 109 17.86 -11.96 2.62
C ASN A 109 18.19 -13.46 2.81
N PRO A 110 18.89 -14.10 1.87
CA PRO A 110 19.17 -15.54 1.94
C PRO A 110 20.10 -15.93 3.11
N LYS A 111 20.68 -14.96 3.82
CA LYS A 111 21.53 -15.21 4.99
C LYS A 111 20.73 -15.44 6.28
N ASN A 112 19.48 -14.97 6.34
CA ASN A 112 18.70 -15.01 7.58
C ASN A 112 17.18 -15.15 7.37
N ASP A 113 16.73 -15.34 6.13
CA ASP A 113 15.33 -15.50 5.72
C ASP A 113 14.39 -14.36 6.18
N ARG A 114 14.96 -13.18 6.47
CA ARG A 114 14.20 -11.97 6.79
C ARG A 114 14.20 -11.03 5.60
N PRO A 115 13.14 -10.23 5.38
CA PRO A 115 13.16 -9.18 4.36
C PRO A 115 14.35 -8.24 4.55
N TYR A 116 14.94 -7.78 3.45
CA TYR A 116 15.80 -6.60 3.49
C TYR A 116 15.02 -5.38 3.99
N GLY A 117 15.74 -4.35 4.45
CA GLY A 117 15.13 -3.03 4.67
C GLY A 117 14.62 -2.44 3.36
N LEU A 118 13.50 -1.71 3.43
CA LEU A 118 12.92 -1.00 2.31
C LEU A 118 13.87 0.14 1.89
N SER A 119 14.25 0.19 0.61
CA SER A 119 15.11 1.25 0.08
C SER A 119 14.36 2.18 -0.88
N HIS A 120 13.50 1.63 -1.75
CA HIS A 120 12.72 2.40 -2.71
C HIS A 120 11.42 1.67 -3.02
N LEU A 121 10.35 2.43 -3.26
CA LEU A 121 9.10 1.92 -3.82
C LEU A 121 8.85 2.57 -5.18
N CYS A 122 8.28 1.81 -6.11
CA CYS A 122 7.73 2.31 -7.37
C CYS A 122 6.30 1.83 -7.47
N PHE A 123 5.34 2.76 -7.50
CA PHE A 123 3.94 2.46 -7.79
C PHE A 123 3.67 2.78 -9.24
N PHE A 124 3.01 1.86 -9.94
CA PHE A 124 2.48 2.06 -11.27
C PHE A 124 0.97 2.00 -11.19
N THR A 125 0.33 2.98 -11.79
CA THR A 125 -1.12 3.19 -11.76
C THR A 125 -1.72 3.04 -13.15
N ASP A 126 -3.03 2.91 -13.24
CA ASP A 126 -3.72 2.88 -14.54
C ASP A 126 -3.60 4.20 -15.33
N GLU A 127 -3.28 5.32 -14.67
CA GLU A 127 -2.90 6.56 -15.33
C GLU A 127 -1.53 6.45 -16.02
N ASP A 128 -0.61 5.67 -15.47
CA ASP A 128 0.71 5.40 -16.05
C ASP A 128 0.62 4.44 -17.26
N ASP A 129 -0.38 3.54 -17.26
CA ASP A 129 -0.68 2.66 -18.40
C ASP A 129 -1.41 3.40 -19.55
N LYS A 130 -1.98 4.58 -19.28
CA LYS A 130 -2.47 5.50 -20.32
C LYS A 130 -1.29 6.24 -20.95
N GLY A 131 -0.41 5.49 -21.61
CA GLY A 131 0.19 6.02 -22.84
C GLY A 131 -0.95 6.63 -23.66
N GLU A 132 -0.75 7.86 -24.14
CA GLU A 132 -1.64 8.65 -25.01
C GLU A 132 -2.85 7.87 -25.52
N PRO A 133 -4.10 8.31 -25.28
CA PRO A 133 -5.27 7.65 -25.86
C PRO A 133 -5.05 7.50 -27.37
N THR A 134 -4.75 6.29 -27.84
CA THR A 134 -4.83 5.98 -29.26
C THR A 134 -6.31 5.88 -29.56
N ASP A 135 -6.94 7.05 -29.70
CA ASP A 135 -8.34 7.18 -30.02
C ASP A 135 -8.57 6.44 -31.36
N PRO A 136 -9.37 5.35 -31.41
CA PRO A 136 -9.60 4.59 -32.64
C PRO A 136 -10.37 5.35 -33.72
N LYS A 137 -10.54 6.67 -33.57
CA LYS A 137 -11.32 7.56 -34.44
C LYS A 137 -10.56 8.73 -35.04
N ASP A 138 -9.23 8.78 -34.96
CA ASP A 138 -8.46 9.72 -35.78
C ASP A 138 -7.80 9.02 -36.99
N PRO A 139 -8.36 9.15 -38.21
CA PRO A 139 -7.70 8.68 -39.42
C PRO A 139 -6.66 9.71 -39.87
N THR A 140 -5.65 10.01 -39.05
CA THR A 140 -4.46 10.77 -39.45
C THR A 140 -3.32 10.24 -38.59
N THR A 141 -2.70 9.11 -38.93
CA THR A 141 -1.55 9.10 -39.82
C THR A 141 -1.39 7.70 -40.42
N ALA A 142 -2.11 7.40 -41.49
CA ALA A 142 -1.66 6.36 -42.40
C ALA A 142 -0.39 6.87 -43.10
N PRO A 143 0.68 6.08 -43.26
CA PRO A 143 1.75 6.45 -44.17
C PRO A 143 1.14 6.61 -45.56
N ASP A 144 1.38 7.78 -46.16
CA ASP A 144 0.88 8.16 -47.48
C ASP A 144 1.22 7.07 -48.51
N PRO A 145 0.22 6.41 -49.14
CA PRO A 145 0.50 5.38 -50.11
C PRO A 145 0.71 6.02 -51.49
N LYS A 146 1.92 6.51 -51.77
CA LYS A 146 2.65 6.35 -53.06
C LYS A 146 3.84 7.31 -53.24
N ASN A 147 5.03 6.71 -53.28
CA ASN A 147 6.01 6.70 -54.39
C ASN A 147 5.95 7.81 -55.47
N PRO A 148 7.12 8.34 -55.85
CA PRO A 148 7.69 7.96 -57.16
C PRO A 148 9.01 7.18 -57.07
#